data_AF-A0A5V7LKT3-F1
#
_entry.id   AF-A0A5V7LKT3-F1
#
_cell.length_a   1.000
_cell.length_b   1.000
_cell.length_c   1.000
_cell.angle_alpha   90.00
_cell.angle_beta   90.00
_cell.angle_gamma   90.00
#
_symmetry.space_group_name_H-M   'P 1'
#
loop_
_entity.id
_entity.type
_entity.pdbx_description
1 polymer ?
#
loop_
_entity_poly.entity_id
_entity_poly.type
_entity_poly.pdbx_seq_one_letter_code
_entity_poly.pdbx_strand_id
1 'polypeptide(L)'
;MAVDIKDVEQVAQDLQQKFDDFKAKNDKRVDAIEQEKGKLAGQVETLNGKLSELESLKSDLEKELLELKRPAGGAQNKVATEHKDAFVGFLRKGREDGLRDLERKALQVGTDEDGGYAVPEELDRSILSLLKDEVVMRQEATVITVGGSDYKKLVNLGGTASGWVGETDTRPQTATSRLGLIEPFMGEIYGNPQATQKMLDDAFFNVEAWINSELATEFAEQEEIAFTTGDGTKKPKGFLAYESTDESDKARAFGKLQHIVSGEAT
;
A
#
# COMPACT_ATOMS: atom_id res chain seq x y z
N MET A 1 12.10 100.41 5.62
CA MET A 1 11.30 99.40 6.35
C MET A 1 12.29 98.48 7.02
N ALA A 2 12.45 98.63 8.33
CA ALA A 2 13.32 97.77 9.14
C ALA A 2 12.62 96.42 9.30
N VAL A 3 13.31 95.34 8.96
CA VAL A 3 12.86 93.99 9.36
C VAL A 3 13.21 93.91 10.84
N ASP A 4 12.19 93.89 11.69
CA ASP A 4 12.41 93.81 13.14
C ASP A 4 13.08 92.48 13.48
N ILE A 5 14.01 92.49 14.44
CA ILE A 5 14.80 91.31 14.85
C ILE A 5 13.88 90.12 15.22
N LYS A 6 12.66 90.41 15.70
CA LYS A 6 11.60 89.41 15.97
C LYS A 6 11.13 88.67 14.70
N ASP A 7 11.05 89.32 13.55
CA ASP A 7 10.66 88.67 12.29
C ASP A 7 11.74 87.68 11.84
N VAL A 8 13.02 88.01 12.06
CA VAL A 8 14.14 87.11 11.73
C VAL A 8 14.19 85.92 12.68
N GLU A 9 13.96 86.12 13.99
CA GLU A 9 13.88 85.03 14.97
C GLU A 9 12.68 84.12 14.71
N GLN A 10 11.52 84.68 14.34
CA GLN A 10 10.33 83.92 14.03
C GLN A 10 10.48 83.11 12.73
N VAL A 11 11.13 83.67 11.71
CA VAL A 11 11.51 82.95 10.49
C VAL A 11 12.53 81.85 10.79
N ALA A 12 13.50 82.10 11.68
CA ALA A 12 14.48 81.08 12.08
C ALA A 12 13.82 79.93 12.86
N GLN A 13 12.86 80.21 13.75
CA GLN A 13 12.10 79.18 14.45
C GLN A 13 11.19 78.39 13.52
N ASP A 14 10.50 79.03 12.57
CA ASP A 14 9.68 78.34 11.57
C ASP A 14 10.54 77.47 10.62
N LEU A 15 11.75 77.93 10.28
CA LEU A 15 12.71 77.14 9.50
C LEU A 15 13.24 75.94 10.28
N GLN A 16 13.55 76.12 11.58
CA GLN A 16 13.98 75.05 12.46
C GLN A 16 12.88 73.99 12.61
N GLN A 17 11.64 74.42 12.83
CA GLN A 17 10.49 73.51 12.94
C GLN A 17 10.23 72.75 11.63
N LYS A 18 10.31 73.41 10.48
CA LYS A 18 10.23 72.75 9.16
C LYS A 18 11.38 71.78 8.90
N PHE A 19 12.58 72.10 9.38
CA PHE A 19 13.75 71.22 9.27
C PHE A 19 13.59 69.97 10.15
N ASP A 20 13.11 70.13 11.38
CA ASP A 20 12.85 69.02 12.29
C ASP A 20 11.70 68.13 11.77
N ASP A 21 10.65 68.73 11.21
CA ASP A 21 9.58 68.00 10.51
C ASP A 21 10.09 67.27 9.26
N PHE A 22 10.98 67.89 8.49
CA PHE A 22 11.61 67.27 7.33
C PHE A 22 12.48 66.08 7.74
N LYS A 23 13.29 66.24 8.80
CA LYS A 23 14.13 65.18 9.34
C LYS A 23 13.30 64.02 9.85
N ALA A 24 12.24 64.29 10.63
CA ALA A 24 11.32 63.27 11.11
C ALA A 24 10.61 62.52 9.97
N LYS A 25 10.21 63.22 8.90
CA LYS A 25 9.64 62.59 7.70
C LYS A 25 10.66 61.78 6.92
N ASN A 26 11.90 62.26 6.82
CA ASN A 26 12.95 61.55 6.10
C ASN A 26 13.42 60.30 6.86
N ASP A 27 13.58 60.38 8.18
CA ASP A 27 13.92 59.23 9.04
C ASP A 27 12.85 58.13 8.92
N LYS A 28 11.56 58.51 9.00
CA LYS A 28 10.45 57.57 8.73
C LYS A 28 10.50 56.94 7.34
N ARG A 29 10.93 57.69 6.33
CA ARG A 29 11.07 57.20 4.95
C ARG A 29 12.25 56.24 4.83
N VAL A 30 13.37 56.53 5.51
CA VAL A 30 14.54 55.64 5.56
C VAL A 30 14.20 54.33 6.26
N ASP A 31 13.54 54.40 7.43
CA ASP A 31 13.09 53.22 8.16
C ASP A 31 12.14 52.35 7.33
N ALA A 32 11.19 52.97 6.61
CA ALA A 32 10.27 52.25 5.72
C ALA A 32 11.01 51.55 4.57
N ILE A 33 12.00 52.22 3.95
CA ILE A 33 12.83 51.64 2.89
C ILE A 33 13.68 50.49 3.41
N GLU A 34 14.27 50.61 4.61
CA GLU A 34 15.05 49.52 5.22
C GLU A 34 14.19 48.30 5.53
N GLN A 35 12.97 48.51 6.04
CA GLN A 35 12.01 47.42 6.28
C GLN A 35 11.57 46.75 4.98
N GLU A 36 11.25 47.52 3.93
CA GLU A 36 10.91 46.95 2.63
C GLU A 36 12.09 46.20 2.01
N LYS A 37 13.30 46.75 2.07
CA LYS A 37 14.51 46.10 1.56
C LYS A 37 14.79 44.78 2.29
N GLY A 38 14.60 44.72 3.61
CA GLY A 38 14.72 43.49 4.39
C GLY A 38 13.68 42.44 3.99
N LYS A 39 12.42 42.84 3.77
CA LYS A 39 11.35 41.95 3.28
C LYS A 39 11.63 41.43 1.87
N LEU A 40 12.05 42.32 0.97
CA LEU A 40 12.44 41.98 -0.41
C LEU A 40 13.64 41.02 -0.43
N ALA A 41 14.65 41.25 0.41
CA ALA A 41 15.80 40.35 0.51
C ALA A 41 15.39 38.94 0.97
N GLY A 42 14.54 38.82 2.00
CA GLY A 42 14.02 37.53 2.45
C GLY A 42 13.13 36.83 1.41
N GLN A 43 12.33 37.61 0.65
CA GLN A 43 11.55 37.07 -0.46
C GLN A 43 12.43 36.55 -1.60
N VAL A 44 13.52 37.25 -1.94
CA VAL A 44 14.48 36.83 -2.96
C VAL A 44 15.21 35.55 -2.52
N GLU A 45 15.60 35.45 -1.25
CA GLU A 45 16.22 34.24 -0.70
C GLU A 45 15.26 33.05 -0.75
N THR A 46 13.99 33.26 -0.37
CA THR A 46 12.93 32.23 -0.47
C THR A 46 12.65 31.83 -1.92
N LEU A 47 12.63 32.79 -2.84
CA LEU A 47 12.44 32.54 -4.27
C LEU A 47 13.61 31.76 -4.87
N ASN A 48 14.85 32.09 -4.51
CA ASN A 48 16.04 31.36 -4.94
C ASN A 48 16.05 29.93 -4.39
N GLY A 49 15.63 29.71 -3.14
CA GLY A 49 15.43 28.37 -2.59
C GLY A 49 14.39 27.57 -3.38
N LYS A 50 13.21 28.15 -3.65
CA LYS A 50 12.17 27.53 -4.48
C LYS A 50 12.59 27.29 -5.93
N LEU A 51 13.41 28.18 -6.50
CA LEU A 51 13.95 28.01 -7.85
C LEU A 51 14.92 26.82 -7.90
N SER A 52 15.74 26.67 -6.87
CA SER A 52 16.67 25.54 -6.71
C SER A 52 15.91 24.21 -6.55
N GLU A 53 14.84 24.22 -5.75
CA GLU A 53 13.92 23.07 -5.62
C GLU A 53 13.24 22.76 -6.97
N LEU A 54 12.72 23.76 -7.67
CA LEU A 54 12.13 23.57 -9.00
C LEU A 54 13.14 23.05 -10.03
N GLU A 55 14.39 23.48 -9.98
CA GLU A 55 15.47 22.95 -10.83
C GLU A 55 15.76 21.48 -10.52
N SER A 56 15.79 21.09 -9.23
CA SER A 56 15.93 19.68 -8.84
C SER A 56 14.72 18.83 -9.28
N LEU A 57 13.49 19.28 -9.03
CA LEU A 57 12.27 18.59 -9.46
C LEU A 57 12.20 18.48 -10.98
N LYS A 58 12.59 19.53 -11.71
CA LYS A 58 12.65 19.50 -13.17
C LYS A 58 13.72 18.52 -13.65
N SER A 59 14.89 18.47 -13.02
CA SER A 59 15.94 17.50 -13.37
C SER A 59 15.48 16.06 -13.12
N ASP A 60 14.79 15.82 -12.01
CA ASP A 60 14.28 14.48 -11.67
C ASP A 60 13.10 14.07 -12.56
N LEU A 61 12.20 15.00 -12.87
CA LEU A 61 11.12 14.79 -13.84
C LEU A 61 11.67 14.58 -15.26
N GLU A 62 12.73 15.29 -15.66
CA GLU A 62 13.40 15.07 -16.94
C GLU A 62 14.07 13.71 -16.99
N LYS A 63 14.69 13.22 -15.90
CA LYS A 63 15.20 11.85 -15.80
C LYS A 63 14.07 10.83 -15.91
N GLU A 64 12.98 11.02 -15.19
CA GLU A 64 11.81 10.12 -15.20
C GLU A 64 11.13 10.11 -16.58
N LEU A 65 10.98 11.27 -17.22
CA LEU A 65 10.48 11.37 -18.60
C LEU A 65 11.46 10.78 -19.61
N LEU A 66 12.78 10.89 -19.39
CA LEU A 66 13.77 10.22 -20.24
C LEU A 66 13.67 8.70 -20.09
N GLU A 67 13.42 8.20 -18.87
CA GLU A 67 13.18 6.78 -18.60
C GLU A 67 11.88 6.29 -19.24
N LEU A 68 10.82 7.12 -19.22
CA LEU A 68 9.52 6.78 -19.80
C LEU A 68 9.46 6.92 -21.33
N LYS A 69 10.19 7.90 -21.91
CA LYS A 69 10.16 8.22 -23.35
C LYS A 69 11.28 7.58 -24.16
N ARG A 70 12.19 6.80 -23.55
CA ARG A 70 13.19 6.07 -24.34
C ARG A 70 12.53 4.92 -25.10
N PRO A 71 12.46 4.96 -26.44
CA PRO A 71 12.09 3.79 -27.20
C PRO A 71 13.25 2.80 -27.02
N ALA A 72 12.96 1.62 -26.48
CA ALA A 72 13.91 0.58 -26.07
C ALA A 72 14.61 0.81 -24.70
N GLY A 73 13.94 0.28 -23.67
CA GLY A 73 14.47 -0.59 -22.61
C GLY A 73 15.78 -0.20 -21.93
N GLY A 74 15.72 0.15 -20.65
CA GLY A 74 16.91 0.12 -19.79
C GLY A 74 16.63 0.07 -18.30
N ALA A 75 16.97 -1.10 -17.73
CA ALA A 75 17.74 -1.28 -16.50
C ALA A 75 17.03 -1.60 -15.17
N GLN A 76 15.70 -1.60 -15.09
CA GLN A 76 15.00 -2.25 -13.95
C GLN A 76 14.19 -3.49 -14.34
N ASN A 77 14.09 -3.82 -15.63
CA ASN A 77 13.31 -4.96 -16.08
C ASN A 77 13.99 -5.76 -17.19
N LYS A 78 15.33 -5.81 -17.26
CA LYS A 78 15.97 -6.72 -18.24
C LYS A 78 15.59 -8.16 -17.97
N VAL A 79 15.59 -8.57 -16.70
CA VAL A 79 15.11 -9.89 -16.29
C VAL A 79 13.61 -10.02 -16.58
N ALA A 80 12.72 -9.17 -16.07
CA ALA A 80 11.28 -9.36 -16.31
C ALA A 80 10.86 -9.22 -17.78
N THR A 81 11.53 -8.39 -18.60
CA THR A 81 11.24 -8.25 -20.04
C THR A 81 11.79 -9.43 -20.82
N GLU A 82 13.01 -9.90 -20.50
CA GLU A 82 13.56 -11.12 -21.09
C GLU A 82 12.73 -12.35 -20.71
N HIS A 83 12.20 -12.41 -19.48
CA HIS A 83 11.26 -13.45 -19.03
C HIS A 83 9.88 -13.31 -19.69
N LYS A 84 9.37 -12.10 -19.91
CA LYS A 84 8.11 -11.86 -20.63
C LYS A 84 8.24 -12.22 -22.11
N ASP A 85 9.34 -11.84 -22.76
CA ASP A 85 9.61 -12.15 -24.15
C ASP A 85 9.91 -13.64 -24.35
N ALA A 86 10.58 -14.28 -23.38
CA ALA A 86 10.78 -15.72 -23.36
C ALA A 86 9.49 -16.50 -23.08
N PHE A 87 8.61 -15.99 -22.19
CA PHE A 87 7.29 -16.54 -21.94
C PHE A 87 6.38 -16.41 -23.17
N VAL A 88 6.36 -15.25 -23.82
CA VAL A 88 5.65 -15.03 -25.10
C VAL A 88 6.26 -15.88 -26.22
N GLY A 89 7.58 -16.04 -26.24
CA GLY A 89 8.28 -16.91 -27.19
C GLY A 89 7.97 -18.40 -26.99
N PHE A 90 7.86 -18.85 -25.74
CA PHE A 90 7.46 -20.20 -25.36
C PHE A 90 6.00 -20.46 -25.72
N LEU A 91 5.09 -19.55 -25.35
CA LEU A 91 3.67 -19.60 -25.70
C LEU A 91 3.45 -19.67 -27.23
N ARG A 92 4.26 -18.94 -28.00
CA ARG A 92 4.10 -18.85 -29.46
C ARG A 92 4.81 -19.96 -30.23
N LYS A 93 5.89 -20.57 -29.69
CA LYS A 93 6.74 -21.49 -30.48
C LYS A 93 7.16 -22.80 -29.79
N GLY A 94 6.91 -22.99 -28.49
CA GLY A 94 7.33 -24.19 -27.76
C GLY A 94 8.83 -24.51 -27.86
N ARG A 95 9.69 -23.49 -27.96
CA ARG A 95 11.14 -23.63 -28.19
C ARG A 95 11.92 -23.38 -26.90
N GLU A 96 12.65 -24.41 -26.44
CA GLU A 96 13.45 -24.43 -25.19
C GLU A 96 14.84 -23.78 -25.32
N ASP A 97 15.30 -23.50 -26.55
CA ASP A 97 16.72 -23.22 -26.88
C ASP A 97 17.30 -21.88 -26.37
N GLY A 98 16.54 -21.07 -25.62
CA GLY A 98 17.02 -19.81 -25.04
C GLY A 98 16.84 -19.69 -23.52
N LEU A 99 16.21 -20.68 -22.87
CA LEU A 99 15.77 -20.58 -21.47
C LEU A 99 16.80 -21.20 -20.49
N ARG A 100 17.60 -22.15 -20.97
CA ARG A 100 18.58 -22.90 -20.16
C ARG A 100 19.74 -22.04 -19.63
N ASP A 101 20.04 -20.91 -20.26
CA ASP A 101 21.11 -20.01 -19.82
C ASP A 101 20.66 -19.01 -18.75
N LEU A 102 19.36 -18.67 -18.72
CA LEU A 102 18.74 -17.88 -17.64
C LEU A 102 18.43 -18.76 -16.41
N GLU A 103 18.05 -20.02 -16.63
CA GLU A 103 17.85 -21.02 -15.59
C GLU A 103 19.08 -21.18 -14.69
N ARG A 104 20.29 -21.27 -15.25
CA ARG A 104 21.51 -21.52 -14.45
C ARG A 104 21.84 -20.41 -13.44
N LYS A 105 21.26 -19.22 -13.57
CA LYS A 105 21.48 -18.09 -12.66
C LYS A 105 20.41 -17.97 -11.58
N ALA A 106 19.25 -18.61 -11.76
CA ALA A 106 18.14 -18.64 -10.80
C ALA A 106 18.00 -20.00 -10.08
N LEU A 107 18.49 -21.10 -10.68
CA LEU A 107 18.49 -22.47 -10.13
C LEU A 107 19.59 -22.70 -9.09
N GLN A 108 19.54 -21.94 -7.99
CA GLN A 108 20.19 -22.39 -6.76
C GLN A 108 19.21 -22.42 -5.58
N VAL A 109 17.95 -22.80 -5.81
CA VAL A 109 17.11 -23.51 -4.84
C VAL A 109 16.11 -24.40 -5.61
N GLY A 110 16.24 -25.72 -5.51
CA GLY A 110 15.18 -26.68 -5.82
C GLY A 110 15.03 -27.07 -7.29
N THR A 111 15.61 -28.21 -7.67
CA THR A 111 15.23 -28.98 -8.85
C THR A 111 13.84 -29.58 -8.66
N ASP A 112 12.92 -29.34 -9.59
CA ASP A 112 12.14 -30.41 -10.23
C ASP A 112 11.67 -30.01 -11.63
N GLU A 113 11.75 -30.99 -12.52
CA GLU A 113 11.69 -30.98 -13.99
C GLU A 113 10.29 -30.70 -14.61
N ASP A 114 9.38 -30.03 -13.90
CA ASP A 114 8.02 -29.77 -14.40
C ASP A 114 7.59 -28.30 -14.22
N GLY A 115 7.98 -27.45 -15.17
CA GLY A 115 7.10 -26.46 -15.81
C GLY A 115 6.30 -25.45 -14.96
N GLY A 116 6.69 -25.15 -13.72
CA GLY A 116 6.06 -24.08 -12.92
C GLY A 116 6.62 -22.71 -13.26
N TYR A 117 6.13 -22.06 -14.31
CA TYR A 117 6.53 -20.67 -14.59
C TYR A 117 5.78 -19.70 -13.67
N ALA A 118 6.54 -18.93 -12.89
CA ALA A 118 6.03 -17.86 -12.05
C ALA A 118 5.28 -16.83 -12.91
N VAL A 119 3.97 -16.72 -12.68
CA VAL A 119 3.13 -15.65 -13.24
C VAL A 119 3.76 -14.30 -12.89
N PRO A 120 3.90 -13.35 -13.84
CA PRO A 120 4.41 -12.02 -13.52
C PRO A 120 3.58 -11.37 -12.40
N GLU A 121 4.25 -10.80 -11.39
CA GLU A 121 3.58 -10.20 -10.22
C GLU A 121 2.51 -9.15 -10.58
N GLU A 122 2.63 -8.49 -11.73
CA GLU A 122 1.62 -7.52 -12.20
C GLU A 122 0.29 -8.21 -12.58
N LEU A 123 0.37 -9.39 -13.20
CA LEU A 123 -0.82 -10.18 -13.56
C LEU A 123 -1.42 -10.84 -12.32
N ASP A 124 -0.59 -11.31 -11.39
CA ASP A 124 -1.05 -11.81 -10.09
C ASP A 124 -1.79 -10.70 -9.30
N ARG A 125 -1.23 -9.48 -9.26
CA ARG A 125 -1.89 -8.34 -8.61
C ARG A 125 -3.21 -7.95 -9.29
N SER A 126 -3.31 -8.02 -10.62
CA SER A 126 -4.57 -7.71 -11.31
C SER A 126 -5.63 -8.77 -11.06
N ILE A 127 -5.26 -10.05 -11.07
CA ILE A 127 -6.16 -11.17 -10.74
C ILE A 127 -6.61 -11.07 -9.27
N LEU A 128 -5.70 -10.82 -8.33
CA LEU A 128 -6.03 -10.62 -6.91
C LEU A 128 -7.01 -9.46 -6.69
N SER A 129 -6.91 -8.37 -7.48
CA SER A 129 -7.85 -7.26 -7.43
C SER A 129 -9.25 -7.68 -7.91
N LEU A 130 -9.33 -8.41 -9.02
CA LEU A 130 -10.59 -8.96 -9.55
C LEU A 130 -11.25 -9.92 -8.56
N LEU A 131 -10.49 -10.87 -8.01
CA LEU A 131 -10.98 -11.83 -7.02
C LEU A 131 -11.54 -11.16 -5.77
N LYS A 132 -10.96 -10.04 -5.32
CA LYS A 132 -11.46 -9.31 -4.15
C LYS A 132 -12.85 -8.70 -4.37
N ASP A 133 -13.13 -8.24 -5.58
CA ASP A 133 -14.40 -7.62 -5.92
C ASP A 133 -15.51 -8.68 -6.12
N GLU A 134 -15.15 -9.87 -6.61
CA GLU A 134 -16.10 -10.97 -6.84
C GLU A 134 -16.35 -11.83 -5.59
N VAL A 135 -15.35 -12.08 -4.74
CA VAL A 135 -15.49 -12.96 -3.56
C VAL A 135 -15.95 -12.17 -2.33
N VAL A 136 -17.21 -12.36 -1.93
CA VAL A 136 -17.80 -11.67 -0.75
C VAL A 136 -17.03 -11.97 0.53
N MET A 137 -16.61 -13.23 0.72
CA MET A 137 -15.87 -13.66 1.92
C MET A 137 -14.54 -12.92 2.10
N ARG A 138 -13.87 -12.48 1.02
CA ARG A 138 -12.62 -11.70 1.09
C ARG A 138 -12.84 -10.25 1.50
N GLN A 139 -14.05 -9.72 1.33
CA GLN A 139 -14.41 -8.37 1.76
C GLN A 139 -14.69 -8.33 3.26
N GLU A 140 -15.29 -9.39 3.80
CA GLU A 140 -15.64 -9.51 5.22
C GLU A 140 -14.50 -10.07 6.10
N ALA A 141 -13.57 -10.84 5.51
CA ALA A 141 -12.45 -11.43 6.22
C ALA A 141 -11.16 -10.60 6.15
N THR A 142 -10.24 -10.84 7.08
CA THR A 142 -8.89 -10.25 7.03
C THR A 142 -8.00 -11.04 6.07
N VAL A 143 -7.52 -10.39 5.01
CA VAL A 143 -6.56 -10.96 4.05
C VAL A 143 -5.13 -10.70 4.52
N ILE A 144 -4.30 -11.75 4.58
CA ILE A 144 -2.91 -11.69 5.01
C ILE A 144 -2.04 -12.36 3.95
N THR A 145 -1.08 -11.62 3.41
CA THR A 145 -0.06 -12.18 2.52
C THR A 145 0.95 -12.98 3.33
N VAL A 146 1.15 -14.25 2.97
CA VAL A 146 2.09 -15.17 3.63
C VAL A 146 3.17 -15.60 2.64
N GLY A 147 4.42 -15.64 3.09
CA GLY A 147 5.57 -16.04 2.25
C GLY A 147 5.89 -17.53 2.28
N GLY A 148 5.11 -18.34 3.01
CA GLY A 148 5.32 -19.78 3.16
C GLY A 148 4.09 -20.48 3.75
N SER A 149 4.10 -21.81 3.73
CA SER A 149 2.98 -22.67 4.14
C SER A 149 2.67 -22.66 5.63
N ASP A 150 3.62 -22.23 6.48
CA ASP A 150 3.57 -22.44 7.93
C ASP A 150 3.04 -21.22 8.69
N TYR A 151 1.92 -20.65 8.24
CA TYR A 151 1.30 -19.54 8.95
C TYR A 151 0.66 -20.01 10.25
N LYS A 152 1.13 -19.49 11.39
CA LYS A 152 0.60 -19.79 12.72
C LYS A 152 0.30 -18.52 13.48
N LYS A 153 -0.94 -18.38 13.97
CA LYS A 153 -1.36 -17.24 14.78
C LYS A 153 -1.65 -17.69 16.20
N LEU A 154 -0.96 -17.10 17.17
CA LEU A 154 -1.29 -17.26 18.58
C LEU A 154 -2.43 -16.33 18.95
N VAL A 155 -3.48 -16.89 19.56
CA VAL A 155 -4.61 -16.14 20.09
C VAL A 155 -4.72 -16.34 21.59
N ASN A 156 -5.10 -15.29 22.30
CA ASN A 156 -5.31 -15.37 23.72
C ASN A 156 -6.76 -15.81 24.02
N LEU A 157 -6.90 -16.94 24.72
CA LEU A 157 -8.19 -17.52 25.13
C LEU A 157 -8.74 -16.88 26.42
N GLY A 158 -8.01 -15.94 27.00
CA GLY A 158 -8.34 -15.33 28.28
C GLY A 158 -8.14 -16.28 29.45
N GLY A 159 -8.82 -16.01 30.56
CA GLY A 159 -8.70 -16.77 31.81
C GLY A 159 -7.79 -16.13 32.86
N THR A 160 -7.23 -14.94 32.59
CA THR A 160 -6.55 -14.14 33.61
C THR A 160 -7.55 -13.73 34.69
N ALA A 161 -7.40 -14.28 35.88
CA ALA A 161 -8.21 -13.89 37.03
C ALA A 161 -7.53 -12.73 37.78
N SER A 162 -8.34 -11.86 38.37
CA SER A 162 -7.87 -10.87 39.34
C SER A 162 -8.77 -10.93 40.57
N GLY A 163 -8.22 -10.58 41.74
CA GLY A 163 -8.94 -10.59 43.00
C GLY A 163 -8.46 -9.44 43.89
N TRP A 164 -9.39 -8.91 44.68
CA TRP A 164 -9.08 -7.94 45.73
C TRP A 164 -8.67 -8.68 47.00
N VAL A 165 -7.60 -8.24 47.65
CA VAL A 165 -7.07 -8.84 48.88
C VAL A 165 -6.86 -7.76 49.94
N GLY A 166 -7.18 -8.08 51.20
CA GLY A 166 -6.93 -7.20 52.35
C GLY A 166 -5.45 -7.14 52.73
N GLU A 167 -5.09 -6.21 53.62
CA GLU A 167 -3.68 -5.94 53.98
C GLU A 167 -2.97 -7.14 54.62
N THR A 168 -3.69 -7.97 55.35
CA THR A 168 -3.15 -9.15 56.06
C THR A 168 -3.44 -10.48 55.39
N ASP A 169 -4.10 -10.49 54.23
CA ASP A 169 -4.52 -11.72 53.56
C ASP A 169 -3.40 -12.34 52.72
N THR A 170 -3.38 -13.67 52.67
CA THR A 170 -2.51 -14.41 51.76
C THR A 170 -2.89 -14.13 50.31
N ARG A 171 -1.88 -13.91 49.46
CA ARG A 171 -2.04 -13.60 48.03
C ARG A 171 -1.83 -14.88 47.20
N PRO A 172 -2.86 -15.69 46.94
CA PRO A 172 -2.71 -16.87 46.08
C PRO A 172 -2.43 -16.46 44.63
N GLN A 173 -1.74 -17.33 43.90
CA GLN A 173 -1.47 -17.14 42.48
C GLN A 173 -2.79 -17.08 41.70
N THR A 174 -2.97 -16.02 40.91
CA THR A 174 -4.13 -15.89 40.03
C THR A 174 -3.98 -16.77 38.80
N ALA A 175 -5.11 -17.20 38.23
CA ALA A 175 -5.10 -17.94 36.97
C ALA A 175 -4.42 -17.13 35.86
N THR A 176 -3.61 -17.80 35.04
CA THR A 176 -2.89 -17.22 33.91
C THR A 176 -3.69 -17.37 32.61
N SER A 177 -3.44 -16.46 31.66
CA SER A 177 -4.07 -16.49 30.35
C SER A 177 -3.65 -17.74 29.58
N ARG A 178 -4.62 -18.43 28.98
CA ARG A 178 -4.35 -19.58 28.09
C ARG A 178 -4.14 -19.07 26.66
N LEU A 179 -3.13 -19.59 25.96
CA LEU A 179 -2.88 -19.29 24.55
C LEU A 179 -3.32 -20.47 23.68
N GLY A 180 -4.05 -20.16 22.61
CA GLY A 180 -4.44 -21.09 21.56
C GLY A 180 -3.65 -20.84 20.28
N LEU A 181 -3.40 -21.89 19.52
CA LEU A 181 -2.79 -21.80 18.19
C LEU A 181 -3.88 -21.91 17.13
N ILE A 182 -3.88 -21.00 16.16
CA ILE A 182 -4.68 -21.11 14.93
C ILE A 182 -3.72 -21.37 13.78
N GLU A 183 -3.95 -22.48 13.09
CA GLU A 183 -3.25 -22.89 11.87
C GLU A 183 -4.32 -23.03 10.77
N PRO A 184 -4.27 -22.22 9.69
CA PRO A 184 -5.22 -22.31 8.59
C PRO A 184 -4.91 -23.53 7.72
N PHE A 185 -5.97 -24.14 7.18
CA PHE A 185 -5.84 -25.19 6.16
C PHE A 185 -5.56 -24.53 4.81
N MET A 186 -4.35 -24.73 4.27
CA MET A 186 -3.96 -24.19 2.97
C MET A 186 -4.24 -25.19 1.84
N GLY A 187 -4.49 -24.67 0.65
CA GLY A 187 -4.65 -25.43 -0.58
C GLY A 187 -4.28 -24.58 -1.79
N GLU A 188 -3.94 -25.24 -2.89
CA GLU A 188 -3.60 -24.59 -4.15
C GLU A 188 -4.74 -24.79 -5.14
N ILE A 189 -5.17 -23.70 -5.77
CA ILE A 189 -6.13 -23.72 -6.88
C ILE A 189 -5.36 -23.63 -8.19
N TYR A 190 -5.73 -24.45 -9.17
CA TYR A 190 -5.06 -24.54 -10.45
C TYR A 190 -6.06 -24.60 -11.60
N GLY A 191 -5.74 -23.93 -12.70
CA GLY A 191 -6.52 -23.95 -13.93
C GLY A 191 -5.61 -23.79 -15.15
N ASN A 192 -5.85 -24.61 -16.17
CA ASN A 192 -5.07 -24.63 -17.41
C ASN A 192 -6.01 -24.53 -18.62
N PRO A 193 -6.52 -23.32 -18.92
CA PRO A 193 -7.38 -23.12 -20.07
C PRO A 193 -6.58 -23.27 -21.37
N GLN A 194 -7.07 -24.11 -22.28
CA GLN A 194 -6.44 -24.34 -23.58
C GLN A 194 -7.06 -23.46 -24.66
N ALA A 195 -6.23 -22.68 -25.35
CA ALA A 195 -6.60 -21.92 -26.54
C ALA A 195 -5.81 -22.41 -27.76
N THR A 196 -6.46 -22.50 -28.91
CA THR A 196 -5.77 -22.82 -30.15
C THR A 196 -5.11 -21.58 -30.75
N GLN A 197 -3.95 -21.73 -31.40
CA GLN A 197 -3.25 -20.62 -32.04
C GLN A 197 -4.13 -19.88 -33.06
N LYS A 198 -4.94 -20.65 -33.82
CA LYS A 198 -5.90 -20.07 -34.76
C LYS A 198 -6.94 -19.19 -34.06
N MET A 199 -7.39 -19.56 -32.87
CA MET A 199 -8.31 -18.73 -32.08
C MET A 199 -7.65 -17.45 -31.59
N LEU A 200 -6.37 -17.49 -31.21
CA LEU A 200 -5.63 -16.30 -30.81
C LEU A 200 -5.41 -15.33 -31.98
N ASP A 201 -5.17 -15.87 -33.19
CA ASP A 201 -4.87 -15.07 -34.37
C ASP A 201 -6.11 -14.58 -35.13
N ASP A 202 -7.21 -15.36 -35.14
CA ASP A 202 -8.43 -15.07 -35.91
C ASP A 202 -9.56 -14.45 -35.06
N ALA A 203 -9.42 -14.34 -33.74
CA ALA A 203 -10.48 -13.76 -32.90
C ALA A 203 -10.61 -12.25 -33.10
N PHE A 204 -11.85 -11.79 -33.24
CA PHE A 204 -12.20 -10.37 -33.32
C PHE A 204 -12.07 -9.63 -31.97
N PHE A 205 -11.75 -10.34 -30.89
CA PHE A 205 -11.62 -9.82 -29.53
C PHE A 205 -10.34 -10.35 -28.88
N ASN A 206 -9.91 -9.71 -27.79
CA ASN A 206 -8.72 -10.12 -27.06
C ASN A 206 -8.99 -11.41 -26.27
N VAL A 207 -8.63 -12.56 -26.85
CA VAL A 207 -8.82 -13.89 -26.27
C VAL A 207 -8.02 -14.10 -24.99
N GLU A 208 -6.81 -13.54 -24.89
CA GLU A 208 -5.99 -13.63 -23.69
C GLU A 208 -6.67 -12.93 -22.50
N ALA A 209 -7.15 -11.72 -22.72
CA ALA A 209 -7.89 -10.98 -21.69
C ALA A 209 -9.18 -11.70 -21.28
N TRP A 210 -9.89 -12.30 -22.25
CA TRP A 210 -11.11 -13.05 -21.98
C TRP A 210 -10.84 -14.34 -21.18
N ILE A 211 -9.82 -15.12 -21.55
CA ILE A 211 -9.46 -16.34 -20.80
C ILE A 211 -9.03 -15.99 -19.38
N ASN A 212 -8.28 -14.91 -19.20
CA ASN A 212 -7.88 -14.45 -17.88
C ASN A 212 -9.08 -14.01 -17.03
N SER A 213 -10.09 -13.35 -17.62
CA SER A 213 -11.30 -13.01 -16.87
C SER A 213 -12.13 -14.23 -16.50
N GLU A 214 -12.32 -15.18 -17.42
CA GLU A 214 -13.07 -16.41 -17.13
C GLU A 214 -12.36 -17.25 -16.05
N LEU A 215 -11.04 -17.37 -16.13
CA LEU A 215 -10.25 -18.08 -15.12
C LEU A 215 -10.33 -17.39 -13.75
N ALA A 216 -10.30 -16.05 -13.72
CA ALA A 216 -10.46 -15.29 -12.49
C ALA A 216 -11.84 -15.54 -11.86
N THR A 217 -12.91 -15.53 -12.65
CA THR A 217 -14.27 -15.81 -12.15
C THR A 217 -14.42 -17.24 -11.63
N GLU A 218 -13.92 -18.23 -12.35
CA GLU A 218 -13.93 -19.63 -11.87
C GLU A 218 -13.14 -19.78 -10.56
N PHE A 219 -11.99 -19.11 -10.42
CA PHE A 219 -11.23 -19.12 -9.18
C PHE A 219 -11.97 -18.41 -8.04
N ALA A 220 -12.67 -17.31 -8.32
CA ALA A 220 -13.51 -16.62 -7.35
C ALA A 220 -14.61 -17.53 -6.81
N GLU A 221 -15.35 -18.20 -7.70
CA GLU A 221 -16.45 -19.10 -7.32
C GLU A 221 -15.94 -20.30 -6.49
N GLN A 222 -14.88 -20.96 -6.94
CA GLN A 222 -14.30 -22.10 -6.21
C GLN A 222 -13.77 -21.68 -4.84
N GLU A 223 -13.13 -20.52 -4.76
CA GLU A 223 -12.63 -19.98 -3.51
C GLU A 223 -13.77 -19.63 -2.54
N GLU A 224 -14.84 -19.01 -3.02
CA GLU A 224 -16.01 -18.67 -2.20
C GLU A 224 -16.70 -19.92 -1.64
N ILE A 225 -16.85 -20.96 -2.47
CA ILE A 225 -17.36 -22.26 -2.03
C ILE A 225 -16.44 -22.87 -0.97
N ALA A 226 -15.12 -22.80 -1.16
CA ALA A 226 -14.15 -23.33 -0.22
C ALA A 226 -14.16 -22.58 1.12
N PHE A 227 -14.25 -21.24 1.10
CA PHE A 227 -14.36 -20.44 2.33
C PHE A 227 -15.69 -20.61 3.04
N THR A 228 -16.75 -20.98 2.34
CA THR A 228 -18.06 -21.20 2.94
C THR A 228 -18.21 -22.62 3.49
N THR A 229 -17.89 -23.64 2.69
CA THR A 229 -18.20 -25.06 2.97
C THR A 229 -17.02 -26.03 2.82
N GLY A 230 -15.80 -25.55 2.59
CA GLY A 230 -14.64 -26.41 2.36
C GLY A 230 -14.34 -27.36 3.53
N ASP A 231 -13.84 -28.55 3.23
CA ASP A 231 -13.63 -29.64 4.19
C ASP A 231 -12.23 -29.62 4.87
N GLY A 232 -11.32 -28.75 4.43
CA GLY A 232 -9.95 -28.65 4.96
C GLY A 232 -8.93 -29.64 4.36
N THR A 233 -9.33 -30.50 3.41
CA THR A 233 -8.43 -31.46 2.75
C THR A 233 -7.92 -30.89 1.44
N LYS A 234 -6.67 -30.42 1.42
CA LYS A 234 -6.03 -29.75 0.26
C LYS A 234 -6.75 -28.49 -0.23
N LYS A 235 -7.66 -27.96 0.57
CA LYS A 235 -8.40 -26.72 0.33
C LYS A 235 -8.74 -26.07 1.68
N PRO A 236 -9.08 -24.78 1.72
CA PRO A 236 -9.52 -24.12 2.94
C PRO A 236 -10.66 -24.87 3.64
N LYS A 237 -10.65 -24.82 4.97
CA LYS A 237 -11.80 -25.26 5.76
C LYS A 237 -12.79 -24.11 5.88
N GLY A 238 -13.99 -24.29 5.33
CA GLY A 238 -14.99 -23.24 5.31
C GLY A 238 -15.61 -23.00 6.68
N PHE A 239 -16.12 -21.78 6.91
CA PHE A 239 -16.64 -21.42 8.24
C PHE A 239 -17.84 -22.27 8.66
N LEU A 240 -18.69 -22.72 7.72
CA LEU A 240 -19.82 -23.61 8.03
C LEU A 240 -19.40 -25.05 8.34
N ALA A 241 -18.16 -25.45 8.01
CA ALA A 241 -17.64 -26.79 8.30
C ALA A 241 -17.06 -26.91 9.73
N TYR A 242 -17.02 -25.82 10.49
CA TYR A 242 -16.68 -25.86 11.92
C TYR A 242 -17.90 -26.27 12.75
N GLU A 243 -17.68 -27.04 13.82
CA GLU A 243 -18.75 -27.38 14.75
C GLU A 243 -19.32 -26.10 15.37
N SER A 244 -20.64 -26.00 15.46
CA SER A 244 -21.31 -24.88 16.12
C SER A 244 -22.03 -25.32 17.41
N THR A 245 -22.14 -24.40 18.37
CA THR A 245 -22.86 -24.57 19.63
C THR A 245 -23.55 -23.27 20.02
N ASP A 246 -24.57 -23.36 20.86
CA ASP A 246 -25.30 -22.25 21.48
C ASP A 246 -24.58 -21.67 22.73
N GLU A 247 -23.51 -22.32 23.19
CA GLU A 247 -22.71 -21.87 24.33
C GLU A 247 -22.07 -20.49 24.09
N SER A 248 -22.09 -19.64 25.12
CA SER A 248 -21.41 -18.34 25.11
C SER A 248 -19.87 -18.48 25.04
N ASP A 249 -19.20 -17.43 24.57
CA ASP A 249 -17.74 -17.40 24.39
C ASP A 249 -16.91 -17.79 25.62
N LYS A 250 -17.44 -17.60 26.85
CA LYS A 250 -16.74 -17.96 28.09
C LYS A 250 -16.80 -19.45 28.42
N ALA A 251 -17.80 -20.16 27.92
CA ALA A 251 -18.04 -21.57 28.19
C ALA A 251 -17.59 -22.46 27.03
N ARG A 252 -17.75 -21.98 25.79
CA ARG A 252 -17.47 -22.73 24.58
C ARG A 252 -16.00 -23.14 24.46
N ALA A 253 -15.78 -24.39 24.06
CA ALA A 253 -14.45 -24.88 23.69
C ALA A 253 -13.86 -24.11 22.49
N PHE A 254 -12.57 -23.81 22.55
CA PHE A 254 -11.87 -23.15 21.44
C PHE A 254 -11.98 -23.96 20.15
N GLY A 255 -12.26 -23.28 19.03
CA GLY A 255 -12.41 -23.91 17.70
C GLY A 255 -13.84 -24.27 17.32
N LYS A 256 -14.82 -24.13 18.23
CA LYS A 256 -16.25 -24.20 17.88
C LYS A 256 -16.79 -22.81 17.56
N LEU A 257 -17.79 -22.70 16.68
CA LEU A 257 -18.49 -21.45 16.36
C LEU A 257 -19.77 -21.31 17.20
N GLN A 258 -20.23 -20.08 17.42
CA GLN A 258 -21.42 -19.81 18.22
C GLN A 258 -22.56 -19.62 17.23
N HIS A 259 -23.65 -20.34 17.40
CA HIS A 259 -24.89 -20.05 16.70
C HIS A 259 -25.89 -19.44 17.68
N ILE A 260 -26.68 -18.48 17.18
CA ILE A 260 -27.79 -17.91 17.93
C ILE A 260 -29.05 -18.58 17.41
N VAL A 261 -29.74 -19.33 18.27
CA VAL A 261 -31.05 -19.91 17.94
C VAL A 261 -32.06 -18.77 17.88
N SER A 262 -32.49 -18.39 16.68
CA SER A 262 -33.61 -17.47 16.50
C SER A 262 -34.91 -18.27 16.62
N GLY A 263 -35.57 -18.17 17.77
CA GLY A 263 -36.73 -19.02 18.06
C GLY A 263 -37.52 -18.74 19.34
N GLU A 264 -37.19 -17.72 20.13
CA GLU A 264 -38.14 -17.20 21.13
C GLU A 264 -39.10 -16.23 20.45
N ALA A 265 -40.03 -16.78 19.66
CA ALA A 265 -41.28 -16.09 19.40
C ALA A 265 -42.07 -16.09 20.72
N THR A 266 -42.03 -14.96 21.41
CA THR A 266 -42.97 -14.64 22.50
C THR A 266 -44.30 -14.17 21.93
#